data_AF-A0A2K1Y8I6-F1
#
_entry.id   AF-A0A2K1Y8I6-F1
#
_cell.length_a   1.000
_cell.length_b   1.000
_cell.length_c   1.000
_cell.angle_alpha   90.00
_cell.angle_beta   90.00
_cell.angle_gamma   90.00
#
_symmetry.space_group_name_H-M   'P 1'
#
loop_
_entity.id
_entity.type
_entity.pdbx_description
1 polymer ?
#
loop_
_entity_poly.entity_id
_entity_poly.type
_entity_poly.pdbx_seq_one_letter_code
_entity_poly.pdbx_strand_id
1 'polypeptide(L)'
;MLSTIATGSAIVVYGPISDNAGGIVEMAGMSHRIRERTDALDAASNATATIGNGFAMGSVALVSLALFGVFVSCAGISTVDILNPMALIGGIVIVLELDG
;
A
#
# COMPACT_ATOMS: atom_id res chain seq x y z
N MET A 1 12.38 -0.02 -4.29
CA MET A 1 11.20 0.87 -4.35
C MET A 1 11.19 1.85 -3.18
N LEU A 2 11.29 1.41 -1.92
CA LEU A 2 11.21 2.26 -0.71
C LEU A 2 12.35 3.30 -0.50
N SER A 3 13.24 3.56 -1.47
CA SER A 3 14.32 4.53 -1.31
C SER A 3 13.82 5.96 -1.10
N THR A 4 12.62 6.28 -1.59
CA THR A 4 11.96 7.59 -1.45
C THR A 4 10.84 7.58 -0.39
N ILE A 5 10.87 6.63 0.55
CA ILE A 5 9.79 6.44 1.53
C ILE A 5 9.51 7.69 2.37
N ALA A 6 10.51 8.52 2.68
CA ALA A 6 10.31 9.76 3.42
C ALA A 6 9.37 10.72 2.68
N THR A 7 9.62 10.94 1.38
CA THR A 7 8.76 11.78 0.54
C THR A 7 7.39 11.13 0.33
N GLY A 8 7.34 9.82 0.05
CA GLY A 8 6.08 9.10 -0.12
C GLY A 8 5.20 9.17 1.13
N SER A 9 5.78 8.95 2.31
CA SER A 9 5.09 9.04 3.59
C SER A 9 4.59 10.45 3.89
N ALA A 10 5.37 11.48 3.55
CA ALA A 10 4.95 12.87 3.76
C ALA A 10 3.69 13.21 2.96
N ILE A 11 3.59 12.78 1.70
CA ILE A 11 2.43 13.09 0.85
C ILE A 11 1.20 12.26 1.26
N VAL A 12 1.38 11.05 1.80
CA VAL A 12 0.25 10.27 2.34
C VAL A 12 -0.28 10.87 3.66
N VAL A 13 0.61 11.29 4.57
CA VAL A 13 0.23 11.94 5.83
C VAL A 13 -0.46 13.28 5.62
N TYR A 14 -0.21 13.93 4.50
CA TYR A 14 -0.89 15.17 4.12
C TYR A 14 -2.42 15.03 4.04
N GLY A 15 -2.96 13.85 3.70
CA GLY A 15 -4.40 13.68 3.52
C GLY A 15 -5.22 13.84 4.80
N PRO A 16 -4.93 13.07 5.86
CA PRO A 16 -5.59 13.26 7.16
C PRO A 16 -5.45 14.69 7.71
N ILE A 17 -4.36 15.40 7.39
CA ILE A 17 -4.17 16.80 7.79
C ILE A 17 -5.14 17.71 7.01
N SER A 18 -5.25 17.52 5.70
CA SER A 18 -6.14 18.29 4.84
C SER A 18 -7.62 18.08 5.17
N ASP A 19 -8.02 16.84 5.41
CA ASP A 19 -9.39 16.49 5.79
C ASP A 19 -9.78 17.16 7.12
N ASN A 20 -8.94 17.05 8.15
CA ASN A 20 -9.16 17.72 9.43
C ASN A 20 -9.22 19.26 9.30
N ALA A 21 -8.40 19.85 8.42
CA ALA A 21 -8.48 21.28 8.15
C ALA A 21 -9.82 21.67 7.50
N GLY A 22 -10.32 20.86 6.55
CA GLY A 22 -11.64 21.04 5.95
C GLY A 22 -12.77 20.94 6.99
N GLY A 23 -12.70 19.94 7.87
CA GLY A 23 -13.66 19.78 8.97
C GLY A 23 -13.66 20.96 9.94
N ILE A 24 -12.50 21.50 10.31
CA ILE A 24 -12.40 22.71 11.16
C ILE A 24 -13.02 23.91 10.46
N VAL A 25 -12.75 24.11 9.17
CA VAL A 25 -13.30 25.23 8.38
C VAL A 25 -14.82 25.17 8.36
N GLU A 26 -15.39 23.98 8.21
CA GLU A 26 -16.83 23.74 8.21
C GLU A 26 -17.46 23.96 9.59
N MET A 27 -16.88 23.38 10.65
CA MET A 27 -17.38 23.53 12.02
C MET A 27 -17.26 24.96 12.56
N ALA A 28 -16.24 25.72 12.13
CA ALA A 28 -16.04 27.11 12.53
C ALA A 28 -16.87 28.11 11.71
N GLY A 29 -17.69 27.66 10.76
CA GLY A 29 -18.53 28.52 9.92
C GLY A 29 -17.74 29.50 9.06
N MET A 30 -16.54 29.11 8.62
CA MET A 30 -15.65 29.97 7.83
C MET A 30 -16.19 30.17 6.40
N SER A 31 -15.63 31.15 5.69
CA SER A 31 -16.06 31.49 4.31
C SER A 31 -15.96 30.30 3.35
N HIS A 32 -16.94 30.18 2.45
CA HIS A 32 -16.98 29.17 1.37
C HIS A 32 -15.69 29.09 0.56
N ARG A 33 -15.03 30.23 0.31
CA ARG A 33 -13.76 30.29 -0.42
C ARG A 33 -12.62 29.55 0.30
N ILE A 34 -12.68 29.44 1.62
CA ILE A 34 -11.70 28.71 2.42
C ILE A 34 -12.02 27.21 2.35
N ARG A 35 -13.32 26.85 2.35
CA ARG A 35 -13.78 25.46 2.20
C ARG A 35 -13.40 24.87 0.84
N GLU A 36 -13.65 25.61 -0.25
CA GLU A 36 -13.25 25.22 -1.61
C GLU A 36 -11.76 24.91 -1.72
N ARG A 37 -10.91 25.64 -1.00
CA ARG A 37 -9.47 25.35 -0.95
C ARG A 37 -9.23 24.03 -0.24
N THR A 38 -9.76 23.84 0.96
CA THR A 38 -9.57 22.59 1.72
C THR A 38 -10.12 21.36 0.98
N ASP A 39 -11.21 21.48 0.23
CA ASP A 39 -11.77 20.40 -0.59
C ASP A 39 -10.84 20.03 -1.75
N ALA A 40 -10.23 21.02 -2.41
CA ALA A 40 -9.26 20.76 -3.45
C ALA A 40 -8.01 20.02 -2.92
N LEU A 41 -7.57 20.37 -1.71
CA LEU A 41 -6.46 19.69 -1.04
C LEU A 41 -6.84 18.25 -0.63
N ASP A 42 -8.04 18.04 -0.09
CA ASP A 42 -8.54 16.72 0.31
C ASP A 42 -8.63 15.77 -0.89
N ALA A 43 -9.21 16.24 -2.00
CA ALA A 43 -9.31 15.46 -3.23
C ALA A 43 -7.95 15.03 -3.79
N ALA A 44 -6.95 15.92 -3.77
CA ALA A 44 -5.59 15.59 -4.18
C ALA A 44 -4.94 14.53 -3.25
N SER A 45 -5.26 14.59 -1.96
CA SER A 45 -4.73 13.67 -0.97
C SER A 45 -5.33 12.27 -1.08
N ASN A 46 -6.62 12.14 -1.40
CA ASN A 46 -7.27 10.85 -1.66
C ASN A 46 -6.65 10.12 -2.86
N ALA A 47 -6.28 10.84 -3.91
CA ALA A 47 -5.52 10.27 -5.01
C ALA A 47 -4.15 9.76 -4.54
N THR A 48 -3.47 10.50 -3.65
CA THR A 48 -2.17 10.08 -3.12
C THR A 48 -2.28 8.89 -2.14
N ALA A 49 -3.34 8.80 -1.35
CA ALA A 49 -3.59 7.64 -0.49
C ALA A 49 -3.70 6.35 -1.31
N THR A 50 -4.41 6.41 -2.45
CA THR A 50 -4.51 5.30 -3.40
C THR A 50 -3.13 4.90 -3.96
N ILE A 51 -2.30 5.88 -4.34
CA ILE A 51 -0.92 5.63 -4.79
C ILE A 51 -0.07 5.01 -3.68
N GLY A 52 -0.20 5.50 -2.44
CA GLY A 52 0.52 5.00 -1.27
C GLY A 52 0.22 3.53 -1.01
N ASN A 53 -1.05 3.13 -1.08
CA ASN A 53 -1.46 1.74 -0.95
C ASN A 53 -0.88 0.85 -2.06
N GLY A 54 -0.91 1.32 -3.31
CA GLY A 54 -0.31 0.60 -4.43
C GLY A 54 1.21 0.41 -4.27
N PHE A 55 1.92 1.44 -3.79
CA PHE A 55 3.34 1.37 -3.53
C PHE A 55 3.70 0.42 -2.39
N ALA A 56 2.88 0.39 -1.33
CA ALA A 56 3.02 -0.55 -0.23
C ALA A 56 2.84 -2.00 -0.71
N MET A 57 1.74 -2.30 -1.42
CA MET A 57 1.47 -3.63 -1.97
C MET A 57 2.56 -4.09 -2.96
N GLY A 58 2.98 -3.21 -3.87
CA GLY A 58 4.06 -3.50 -4.81
C GLY A 58 5.40 -3.79 -4.10
N SER A 59 5.71 -3.03 -3.03
CA SER A 59 6.91 -3.27 -2.24
C SER A 59 6.84 -4.61 -1.49
N VAL A 60 5.70 -4.96 -0.91
CA VAL A 60 5.47 -6.25 -0.24
C VAL A 60 5.61 -7.40 -1.23
N ALA A 61 5.04 -7.30 -2.42
CA ALA A 61 5.16 -8.34 -3.45
C ALA A 61 6.62 -8.60 -3.85
N LEU A 62 7.40 -7.53 -4.10
CA LEU A 62 8.81 -7.65 -4.48
C LEU A 62 9.66 -8.22 -3.35
N VAL A 63 9.46 -7.77 -2.12
CA VAL A 63 10.19 -8.29 -0.95
C VAL A 63 9.82 -9.75 -0.69
N SER A 64 8.55 -10.11 -0.80
CA SER A 64 8.08 -11.49 -0.60
C SER A 64 8.69 -12.43 -1.65
N LEU A 65 8.76 -12.01 -2.91
CA LEU A 65 9.40 -12.79 -3.97
C LEU A 65 10.91 -12.96 -3.73
N ALA A 66 11.59 -11.90 -3.30
CA ALA A 66 13.01 -11.97 -2.97
C ALA A 66 13.27 -12.90 -1.78
N LEU A 67 12.47 -12.78 -0.70
CA LEU A 67 12.54 -13.66 0.47
C LEU A 67 12.23 -15.11 0.13
N PHE A 68 11.29 -15.36 -0.78
CA PHE A 68 11.01 -16.71 -1.28
C PHE A 68 12.23 -17.32 -1.99
N GLY A 69 12.91 -16.56 -2.83
CA GLY A 69 14.16 -17.00 -3.46
C GLY A 69 15.26 -17.33 -2.44
N VAL A 70 15.41 -16.49 -1.41
CA VAL A 70 16.34 -16.75 -0.30
C VAL A 70 15.93 -18.00 0.47
N PHE A 71 14.65 -18.19 0.75
CA PHE A 71 14.12 -19.37 1.41
C PHE A 71 14.45 -20.66 0.66
N VAL A 72 14.22 -20.69 -0.67
CA VAL A 72 14.55 -21.85 -1.53
C VAL A 72 16.02 -22.19 -1.43
N SER A 73 16.89 -21.18 -1.45
CA SER A 73 18.35 -21.37 -1.31
C SER A 73 18.74 -21.89 0.07
N CYS A 74 18.22 -21.29 1.14
CA CYS A 74 18.52 -21.71 2.52
C CYS A 74 17.96 -23.10 2.86
N ALA A 75 16.83 -23.48 2.26
CA ALA A 75 16.21 -24.80 2.44
C ALA A 75 16.91 -25.91 1.64
N GLY A 76 17.93 -25.58 0.83
CA GLY A 76 18.65 -26.55 0.00
C GLY A 76 17.82 -27.09 -1.17
N ILE A 77 16.77 -26.38 -1.59
CA ILE A 77 15.90 -26.77 -2.70
C ILE A 77 16.59 -26.36 -4.01
N SER A 78 16.93 -27.33 -4.85
CA SER A 78 17.65 -27.07 -6.11
C SER A 78 16.75 -26.46 -7.20
N THR A 79 15.50 -26.91 -7.27
CA THR A 79 14.51 -26.42 -8.24
C THR A 79 13.12 -26.41 -7.62
N VAL A 80 12.37 -25.33 -7.85
CA VAL A 80 10.94 -25.26 -7.52
C VAL A 80 10.16 -25.69 -8.76
N ASP A 81 9.61 -26.90 -8.72
CA ASP A 81 8.75 -27.43 -9.79
C ASP A 81 7.28 -27.24 -9.42
N ILE A 82 6.57 -26.43 -10.21
CA ILE A 82 5.15 -26.11 -10.00
C ILE A 82 4.25 -27.32 -10.31
N LEU A 83 4.73 -28.28 -11.10
CA LEU A 83 4.02 -29.52 -11.40
C LEU A 83 4.19 -30.57 -10.29
N ASN A 84 5.07 -30.34 -9.31
CA ASN A 84 5.17 -31.21 -8.16
C ASN A 84 3.88 -31.13 -7.32
N PRO A 85 3.22 -32.25 -6.99
CA PRO A 85 1.95 -32.25 -6.28
C PRO A 85 2.00 -31.51 -4.93
N MET A 86 3.11 -31.60 -4.19
CA MET A 86 3.24 -30.92 -2.90
C MET A 86 3.39 -29.40 -3.07
N ALA A 87 4.13 -28.96 -4.08
CA ALA A 87 4.27 -27.53 -4.40
C ALA A 87 2.94 -26.94 -4.90
N LEU A 88 2.22 -27.68 -5.74
CA LEU A 88 0.93 -27.26 -6.28
C LEU A 88 -0.15 -27.17 -5.19
N ILE A 89 -0.26 -28.20 -4.33
CA ILE A 89 -1.20 -28.19 -3.20
C ILE A 89 -0.85 -27.05 -2.25
N GLY A 90 0.42 -26.88 -1.90
CA GLY A 90 0.87 -25.77 -1.06
C GLY A 90 0.50 -24.41 -1.64
N GLY A 91 0.73 -24.19 -2.93
CA GLY A 91 0.36 -22.95 -3.61
C GLY A 91 -1.14 -22.69 -3.62
N ILE A 92 -1.96 -23.71 -3.91
CA ILE A 92 -3.42 -23.59 -3.92
C ILE A 92 -3.97 -23.30 -2.53
N VAL A 93 -3.48 -23.97 -1.49
CA VAL A 93 -3.91 -23.72 -0.10
C VAL A 93 -3.62 -22.28 0.31
N ILE A 94 -2.42 -21.78 0.02
CA ILE A 94 -2.05 -20.39 0.31
C ILE A 94 -3.00 -19.41 -0.39
N VAL A 95 -3.33 -19.63 -1.67
CA VAL A 95 -4.24 -18.75 -2.41
C VAL A 95 -5.64 -18.75 -1.78
N LEU A 96 -6.14 -19.92 -1.37
CA LEU A 96 -7.48 -20.03 -0.77
C LEU A 96 -7.56 -19.41 0.63
N GLU A 97 -6.48 -19.40 1.40
CA GLU A 97 -6.44 -18.76 2.72
C GLU A 97 -6.29 -17.24 2.67
N LEU A 98 -5.85 -16.67 1.54
CA LEU A 98 -5.68 -15.22 1.38
C LEU A 98 -7.00 -14.47 1.14
N ASP A 99 -8.07 -15.17 0.74
CA ASP A 99 -9.41 -14.60 0.47
C ASP A 99 -10.39 -14.78 1.65
N GLY A 100 -9.95 -15.33 2.79
CA GLY A 100 -10.76 -15.66 3.96
C GLY A 100 -10.70 -14.68 5.13
#